data_AF-A0A510UN49-F1
#
_entry.id   AF-A0A510UN49-F1
#
_cell.length_a   1.000
_cell.length_b   1.000
_cell.length_c   1.000
_cell.angle_alpha   90.00
_cell.angle_beta   90.00
_cell.angle_gamma   90.00
#
_symmetry.space_group_name_H-M   'P 1'
#
loop_
_entity.id
_entity.type
_entity.pdbx_description
1 polymer ?
#
loop_
_entity_poly.entity_id
_entity_poly.type
_entity_poly.pdbx_seq_one_letter_code
_entity_poly.pdbx_strand_id
1 'polypeptide(L)' 'MSYSAIRFQMSDEVKRLTNNEMDKLVINYHIKDLKRYLKGGESEESAKCSCDILRQLGMSSFQIAKAAKCKLVSLSFV' A
#
# COMPACT_ATOMS: atom_id res chain seq x y z
N MET A 1 10.48 13.84 46.47
CA MET A 1 9.74 13.83 45.19
C MET A 1 9.87 12.46 44.58
N SER A 2 8.84 11.61 44.66
CA SER A 2 8.84 10.29 44.04
C SER A 2 8.36 10.41 42.60
N TYR A 3 9.24 10.20 41.63
CA TYR A 3 8.85 10.07 40.23
C TYR A 3 8.14 8.72 40.05
N SER A 4 6.81 8.72 40.04
CA SER A 4 6.04 7.60 39.53
C SER A 4 6.24 7.55 38.02
N ALA A 5 7.07 6.61 37.55
CA ALA A 5 7.20 6.31 36.14
C ALA A 5 5.82 5.90 35.61
N ILE A 6 5.22 6.76 34.77
CA ILE A 6 4.01 6.44 34.03
C ILE A 6 4.37 5.26 33.12
N ARG A 7 3.96 4.05 33.51
CA ARG A 7 3.97 2.91 32.60
C ARG A 7 2.91 3.21 31.56
N PHE A 8 3.34 3.66 30.38
CA PHE A 8 2.51 3.58 29.20
C PHE A 8 2.21 2.10 28.99
N GLN A 9 1.04 1.65 29.46
CA GLN A 9 0.41 0.45 28.96
C GLN A 9 0.22 0.73 27.47
N MET A 10 1.11 0.18 26.62
CA MET A 10 0.85 0.10 25.19
C MET A 10 -0.52 -0.56 25.08
N SER A 11 -1.52 0.22 24.69
CA SER A 11 -2.85 -0.32 24.45
C SER A 11 -2.70 -1.56 23.56
N ASP A 12 -3.31 -2.68 23.94
CA ASP A 12 -3.51 -3.87 23.10
C ASP A 12 -4.26 -3.58 21.78
N GLU A 13 -4.46 -2.30 21.46
CA GLU A 13 -4.99 -1.73 20.23
C GLU A 13 -3.96 -1.62 19.10
N VAL A 14 -2.71 -2.07 19.30
CA VAL A 14 -2.00 -2.71 18.18
C VAL A 14 -2.67 -4.06 17.96
N LYS A 15 -3.96 -4.01 17.57
CA LYS A 15 -4.70 -5.11 17.00
C LYS A 15 -3.71 -5.77 16.07
N ARG A 16 -3.40 -7.03 16.36
CA ARG A 16 -2.71 -7.92 15.43
C ARG A 16 -3.59 -7.91 14.19
N LEU A 17 -3.33 -6.96 13.29
CA LEU A 17 -4.01 -6.83 12.02
C LEU A 17 -3.79 -8.19 11.41
N THR A 18 -4.89 -8.93 11.27
CA THR A 18 -4.83 -10.25 10.67
C THR A 18 -4.12 -10.08 9.33
N ASN A 19 -3.31 -11.06 8.88
CA ASN A 19 -2.46 -10.88 7.68
C ASN A 19 -3.24 -10.27 6.49
N ASN A 20 -4.54 -10.58 6.37
CA ASN A 20 -5.48 -9.97 5.43
C ASN A 20 -5.69 -8.45 5.52
N GLU A 21 -5.70 -7.85 6.71
CA GLU A 21 -5.86 -6.40 6.89
C GLU A 21 -4.57 -5.64 6.59
N MET A 22 -3.42 -6.24 6.91
CA MET A 22 -2.12 -5.72 6.49
C MET A 22 -1.98 -5.74 4.97
N ASP A 23 -2.35 -6.85 4.33
CA ASP A 23 -2.33 -6.97 2.87
C ASP A 23 -3.24 -5.94 2.21
N LYS A 24 -4.45 -5.71 2.76
CA LYS A 24 -5.34 -4.64 2.29
C LYS A 24 -4.74 -3.24 2.43
N LEU A 25 -4.02 -2.99 3.53
CA LEU A 25 -3.39 -1.70 3.76
C LEU A 25 -2.26 -1.46 2.75
N VAL A 26 -1.41 -2.47 2.54
CA VAL A 26 -0.31 -2.45 1.57
C VAL A 26 -0.86 -2.27 0.15
N ILE A 27 -1.91 -3.01 -0.20
CA ILE A 27 -2.60 -2.86 -1.50
C ILE A 27 -3.12 -1.43 -1.68
N ASN A 28 -3.79 -0.86 -0.68
CA ASN A 28 -4.31 0.51 -0.75
C ASN A 28 -3.20 1.55 -0.89
N TYR A 29 -2.06 1.35 -0.22
CA TYR A 29 -0.90 2.22 -0.31
C TYR A 29 -0.34 2.24 -1.74
N HIS A 30 -0.05 1.07 -2.31
CA HIS A 30 0.50 0.99 -3.67
C HIS A 30 -0.49 1.43 -4.76
N ILE A 31 -1.80 1.23 -4.56
CA ILE A 31 -2.81 1.80 -5.45
C ILE A 31 -2.80 3.33 -5.40
N LYS A 32 -2.54 3.93 -4.23
CA LYS A 32 -2.48 5.39 -4.08
C LYS A 32 -1.24 5.95 -4.81
N ASP A 33 -0.10 5.29 -4.69
CA ASP A 33 1.12 5.67 -5.40
C ASP A 33 0.93 5.55 -6.92
N LEU A 34 0.31 4.46 -7.39
CA LEU A 34 -0.05 4.30 -8.81
C LEU A 34 -1.01 5.41 -9.31
N LYS A 35 -2.00 5.80 -8.50
CA LYS A 35 -2.88 6.93 -8.85
C LYS A 35 -2.14 8.26 -8.87
N ARG A 36 -1.10 8.42 -8.06
CA ARG A 36 -0.27 9.62 -8.00
C ARG A 36 0.69 9.69 -9.19
N TYR A 37 1.26 8.55 -9.60
CA TYR A 37 1.99 8.39 -10.85
C TYR A 37 1.15 8.83 -12.05
N LEU A 38 -0.10 8.35 -12.15
CA LEU A 38 -1.02 8.73 -13.23
C LEU A 38 -1.37 10.22 -13.26
N LYS A 39 -1.19 10.92 -12.13
CA LYS A 39 -1.34 12.39 -12.04
C LYS A 39 -0.05 13.14 -12.35
N GLY A 40 1.03 12.44 -12.72
CA GLY A 40 2.36 13.01 -12.95
C GLY A 40 3.09 13.40 -11.66
N GLY A 41 2.64 12.88 -10.51
CA GLY A 41 3.19 13.22 -9.20
C GLY A 41 4.23 12.24 -8.65
N GLU A 42 4.51 11.15 -9.36
CA GLU A 42 5.55 10.16 -9.00
C GLU A 42 6.35 9.72 -10.22
N SER A 43 7.53 9.13 -9.98
CA SER A 43 8.39 8.59 -11.02
C SER A 43 7.94 7.21 -11.50
N GLU A 44 8.36 6.84 -12.71
CA GLU A 44 8.07 5.54 -13.30
C GLU A 44 8.66 4.39 -12.49
N GLU A 45 9.83 4.59 -11.85
CA GLU A 45 10.43 3.55 -11.01
C GLU A 45 9.59 3.26 -9.75
N SER A 46 9.01 4.29 -9.14
CA SER A 46 8.12 4.15 -7.97
C SER A 46 6.86 3.36 -8.33
N ALA A 47 6.27 3.69 -9.48
CA ALA A 47 5.06 3.03 -9.98
C ALA A 47 5.34 1.56 -10.35
N LYS A 48 6.49 1.27 -10.96
CA LYS A 48 6.93 -0.09 -11.27
C LYS A 48 7.13 -0.93 -10.00
N CYS A 49 7.84 -0.39 -9.02
CA CYS A 49 8.06 -1.06 -7.72
C CYS A 49 6.71 -1.38 -7.04
N SER A 50 5.78 -0.43 -7.04
CA SER A 50 4.44 -0.62 -6.50
C SER A 50 3.65 -1.70 -7.24
N CYS A 51 3.76 -1.78 -8.56
CA CYS A 51 3.16 -2.86 -9.35
C CYS A 51 3.77 -4.24 -9.05
N ASP A 52 5.08 -4.33 -8.88
CA ASP A 52 5.77 -5.58 -8.57
C ASP A 52 5.36 -6.11 -7.19
N ILE A 53 5.21 -5.22 -6.19
CA ILE A 53 4.71 -5.59 -4.85
C ILE A 53 3.27 -6.11 -4.93
N LEU A 54 2.38 -5.43 -5.68
CA LEU A 54 1.01 -5.89 -5.86
C LEU A 54 0.94 -7.26 -6.56
N ARG A 55 1.85 -7.55 -7.48
CA ARG A 55 1.98 -8.87 -8.13
C ARG A 55 2.45 -9.94 -7.17
N GLN A 56 3.43 -9.64 -6.31
CA GLN A 56 3.89 -10.57 -5.27
C GLN A 56 2.77 -10.92 -4.27
N LEU A 57 1.85 -9.98 -4.03
CA LEU A 57 0.63 -10.20 -3.25
C LEU A 57 -0.46 -10.98 -4.01
N GLY A 58 -0.19 -11.42 -5.24
CA GLY A 58 -1.09 -12.25 -6.04
C GLY A 58 -2.12 -11.47 -6.86
N MET A 59 -2.02 -10.14 -6.94
CA MET A 59 -2.92 -9.36 -7.80
C MET A 59 -2.51 -9.45 -9.26
N SER A 60 -3.48 -9.70 -10.14
CA SER A 60 -3.24 -9.67 -11.57
C SER A 60 -3.12 -8.24 -12.09
N SER A 61 -2.40 -8.06 -13.19
CA SER A 61 -2.30 -6.80 -13.95
C SER A 61 -3.66 -6.11 -14.14
N PHE A 62 -4.71 -6.89 -14.44
CA PHE A 62 -6.06 -6.39 -14.62
C PHE A 62 -6.70 -5.89 -13.33
N GLN A 63 -6.50 -6.61 -12.22
CA GLN A 63 -7.00 -6.18 -10.91
C GLN A 63 -6.31 -4.89 -10.45
N ILE A 64 -5.00 -4.76 -10.70
CA ILE A 64 -4.23 -3.56 -10.39
C ILE A 64 -4.75 -2.37 -11.20
N ALA A 65 -4.93 -2.53 -12.52
CA ALA A 65 -5.48 -1.49 -13.38
C ALA A 65 -6.91 -1.08 -12.97
N LYS A 66 -7.76 -2.06 -12.62
CA LYS A 66 -9.12 -1.81 -12.11
C LYS A 66 -9.11 -1.03 -10.81
N ALA A 67 -8.21 -1.36 -9.88
CA ALA A 67 -8.11 -0.70 -8.58
C ALA A 67 -7.51 0.73 -8.68
N ALA A 68 -6.55 0.91 -9.58
CA ALA A 68 -5.98 2.21 -9.94
C ALA A 68 -6.96 3.08 -10.77
N LYS A 69 -8.06 2.50 -11.26
CA LYS A 69 -9.01 3.13 -12.21
C LYS A 69 -8.31 3.66 -13.45
N CYS A 70 -7.43 2.86 -14.03
CA CYS A 70 -6.70 3.25 -15.23
C CYS A 70 -6.76 2.22 -16.34
N LYS A 71 -6.50 2.67 -17.57
CA LYS A 71 -6.36 1.77 -18.73
C LYS A 71 -5.05 0.99 -18.59
N LEU A 72 -5.05 -0.31 -18.85
CA LEU A 72 -3.82 -1.13 -18.78
C LEU A 72 -2.65 -0.53 -19.58
N VAL A 73 -2.95 0.11 -20.71
CA VAL A 73 -1.99 0.80 -21.59
C VAL A 73 -1.26 1.98 -20.91
N SER A 74 -1.83 2.57 -19.87
CA SER A 74 -1.21 3.66 -19.11
C SER A 74 -0.13 3.18 -18.13
N LEU A 75 -0.09 1.88 -17.86
CA LEU A 75 0.90 1.22 -17.04
C LEU A 75 1.82 0.47 -18.00
N SER A 76 2.71 1.19 -18.67
CA SER A 76 3.67 0.65 -19.67
C SER A 76 4.62 -0.41 -19.12
N PHE A 77 4.60 -0.63 -17.80
CA PHE A 77 5.43 -1.57 -17.04
C PHE A 77 4.63 -2.72 -16.40
N VAL A 78 3.31 -2.78 -16.66
CA VAL A 78 2.44 -3.91 -16.28
C VAL A 78 2.32 -4.87 -17.45
#